data_AF-A0A9D9NP24-F1
#
_entry.id   AF-A0A9D9NP24-F1
#
_cell.length_a   1.000
_cell.length_b   1.000
_cell.length_c   1.000
_cell.angle_alpha   90.00
_cell.angle_beta   90.00
_cell.angle_gamma   90.00
#
_symmetry.space_group_name_H-M   'P 1'
#
loop_
_entity.id
_entity.type
_entity.pdbx_description
1 polymer ?
#
loop_
_entity_poly.entity_id
_entity_poly.type
_entity_poly.pdbx_seq_one_letter_code
_entity_poly.pdbx_strand_id
1 'polypeptide(L)'
;GLALGYIGSFLTQLAAGIARTPWWQLLVAIAVIMLIISGPSCFIAWSKLRKRNLGPVLNANGWAVNSKVFVNILFGGKLTSVARYPKLNISDPYARKTPAWKKWLGWIVFVAIVLAVVWFIFCDRIYVFF
;
A
#
# COMPACT_ATOMS: atom_id res chain seq x y z
N GLY A 1 10.20 41.99 -55.81
CA GLY A 1 11.50 41.42 -56.21
C GLY A 1 12.29 40.90 -55.04
N LEU A 2 12.72 41.78 -54.12
CA LEU A 2 13.67 41.46 -53.06
C LEU A 2 13.22 40.37 -52.06
N ALA A 3 11.97 40.41 -51.59
CA ALA A 3 11.45 39.40 -50.64
C ALA A 3 11.46 37.96 -51.22
N LEU A 4 11.08 37.81 -52.48
CA LEU A 4 11.16 36.52 -53.20
C LEU A 4 12.62 36.10 -53.41
N GLY A 5 13.52 37.05 -53.65
CA GLY A 5 14.95 36.80 -53.73
C GLY A 5 15.53 36.27 -52.41
N TYR A 6 15.10 36.81 -51.27
CA TYR A 6 15.53 36.33 -49.95
C TYR A 6 14.99 34.94 -49.61
N ILE A 7 13.74 34.63 -49.95
CA ILE A 7 13.20 33.27 -49.79
C ILE A 7 13.96 32.28 -50.68
N GLY A 8 14.24 32.64 -51.94
CA GLY A 8 15.06 31.83 -52.83
C GLY A 8 16.48 31.61 -52.31
N SER A 9 17.10 32.65 -51.75
CA SER A 9 18.42 32.59 -51.14
C SER A 9 18.43 31.72 -49.88
N PHE A 10 17.39 31.79 -49.07
CA PHE A 10 17.23 30.95 -47.88
C PHE A 10 17.11 29.47 -48.28
N LEU A 11 16.22 29.14 -49.22
CA LEU A 11 16.02 27.75 -49.65
C LEU A 11 17.27 27.15 -50.30
N THR A 12 17.99 27.92 -51.12
CA THR A 12 19.24 27.47 -51.74
C THR A 12 20.35 27.25 -50.71
N GLN A 13 20.47 28.12 -49.71
CA GLN A 13 21.42 27.93 -48.60
C GLN A 13 21.06 26.72 -47.75
N LEU A 14 19.78 26.47 -47.49
CA LEU A 14 19.30 25.30 -46.75
C LEU A 14 19.61 24.00 -47.49
N ALA A 15 19.32 23.94 -48.79
CA ALA A 15 19.62 22.80 -49.64
C ALA A 15 21.13 22.55 -49.73
N ALA A 16 21.94 23.60 -49.90
CA ALA A 16 23.40 23.49 -49.92
C ALA A 16 23.96 23.03 -48.57
N GLY A 17 23.38 23.50 -47.46
CA GLY A 17 23.75 23.07 -46.11
C GLY A 17 23.49 21.58 -45.90
N ILE A 18 22.30 21.10 -46.27
CA ILE A 18 21.95 19.68 -46.17
C ILE A 18 22.87 18.82 -47.06
N ALA A 19 23.11 19.23 -48.31
CA ALA A 19 23.94 18.47 -49.26
C ALA A 19 25.41 18.35 -48.82
N ARG A 20 25.93 19.31 -48.06
CA ARG A 20 27.31 19.31 -47.53
C ARG A 20 27.42 18.59 -46.17
N THR A 21 26.30 18.29 -45.52
CA THR A 21 26.27 17.72 -44.17
C THR A 21 26.39 16.20 -44.25
N PRO A 22 27.32 15.56 -43.51
CA PRO A 22 27.38 14.11 -43.44
C PRO A 22 26.11 13.52 -42.81
N TRP A 23 25.67 12.36 -43.28
CA TRP A 23 24.40 11.74 -42.90
C TRP A 23 24.19 11.59 -41.38
N TRP A 24 25.25 11.36 -40.60
CA TRP A 24 25.17 11.25 -39.14
C TRP A 24 24.76 12.57 -38.47
N GLN A 25 25.24 13.71 -38.99
CA GLN A 25 24.86 15.02 -38.47
C GLN A 25 23.39 15.34 -38.77
N LEU A 26 22.83 14.83 -39.87
CA LEU A 26 21.40 14.94 -40.15
C LEU A 26 20.56 14.16 -39.10
N LEU A 27 20.99 12.97 -38.70
CA LEU A 27 20.33 12.21 -37.64
C LEU A 27 20.40 12.95 -36.29
N VAL A 28 21.56 13.52 -35.95
CA VAL A 28 21.71 14.34 -34.74
C VAL A 28 20.80 15.58 -34.80
N ALA A 29 20.71 16.25 -35.95
CA ALA A 29 19.82 17.41 -36.12
C ALA A 29 18.35 17.02 -35.87
N ILE A 30 17.90 15.88 -36.38
CA ILE A 30 16.55 15.36 -36.12
C ILE A 30 16.35 15.09 -34.62
N ALA A 31 17.31 14.42 -33.97
CA ALA A 31 17.23 14.13 -32.54
C ALA A 31 17.18 15.40 -31.69
N VAL A 32 17.97 16.42 -32.04
CA VAL A 32 17.97 17.73 -31.37
C VAL A 32 16.64 18.45 -31.55
N ILE A 33 16.08 18.48 -32.77
CA ILE A 33 14.76 19.07 -33.03
C ILE A 33 13.69 18.37 -32.19
N MET A 34 13.68 17.03 -32.17
CA MET A 34 12.77 16.27 -31.31
C MET A 34 12.95 16.62 -29.83
N LEU A 35 14.19 16.70 -29.35
CA LEU A 35 14.49 17.01 -27.95
C LEU A 35 14.07 18.44 -27.57
N ILE A 36 14.23 19.41 -28.46
CA ILE A 36 13.80 20.79 -28.23
C ILE A 36 12.27 20.90 -28.17
N ILE A 37 11.56 20.18 -29.04
CA ILE A 37 10.10 20.20 -29.08
C ILE A 37 9.51 19.42 -27.89
N SER A 38 10.01 18.21 -27.63
CA SER A 38 9.44 17.28 -26.63
C SER A 38 10.02 17.47 -25.23
N GLY A 39 11.28 17.88 -25.11
CA GLY A 39 12.00 18.02 -23.85
C GLY A 39 11.27 18.90 -22.82
N PRO A 40 10.78 20.11 -23.17
CA PRO A 40 10.06 20.97 -22.23
C PRO A 40 8.79 20.30 -21.68
N SER A 41 8.03 19.65 -22.56
CA SER A 41 6.78 18.97 -22.22
C SER A 41 7.03 17.79 -21.29
N CYS A 42 8.05 16.97 -21.58
CA CYS A 42 8.46 15.86 -20.72
C CYS A 42 8.93 16.35 -19.34
N PHE A 43 9.69 17.44 -19.29
CA PHE A 43 10.18 18.01 -18.04
C PHE A 43 9.05 18.51 -17.14
N ILE A 44 8.05 19.19 -17.71
CA ILE A 44 6.86 19.65 -16.99
C ILE A 44 6.05 18.44 -16.48
N ALA A 45 5.83 17.44 -17.34
CA ALA A 45 5.11 16.22 -16.97
C ALA A 45 5.80 15.49 -15.81
N TRP A 46 7.12 15.31 -15.90
CA TRP A 46 7.92 14.70 -14.83
C TRP A 46 7.82 15.47 -13.50
N SER A 47 7.89 16.81 -13.56
CA SER A 47 7.76 17.67 -12.38
C SER A 47 6.37 17.56 -11.73
N LYS A 48 5.31 17.39 -12.53
CA LYS A 48 3.94 17.17 -12.04
C LYS A 48 3.77 15.79 -11.42
N LEU A 49 4.30 14.73 -12.04
CA LEU A 49 4.18 13.35 -11.56
C LEU A 49 4.75 13.17 -10.15
N ARG A 50 5.92 13.78 -9.86
CA ARG A 50 6.55 13.70 -8.53
C ARG A 50 5.83 14.47 -7.42
N LYS A 51 4.88 15.35 -7.78
CA LYS A 51 4.09 16.14 -6.84
C LYS A 51 2.65 15.61 -6.68
N ARG A 52 2.31 14.45 -7.24
CA ARG A 52 0.95 13.88 -7.15
C ARG A 52 0.62 13.46 -5.72
N ASN A 53 -0.52 13.94 -5.24
CA ASN A 53 -1.08 13.61 -3.93
C ASN A 53 -2.29 12.67 -4.11
N LEU A 54 -2.34 11.57 -3.34
CA LEU A 54 -3.45 10.61 -3.34
C LEU A 54 -4.60 10.99 -2.40
N GLY A 55 -4.41 11.96 -1.51
CA GLY A 55 -5.44 12.41 -0.58
C GLY A 55 -6.79 12.71 -1.27
N PRO A 56 -6.83 13.48 -2.37
CA PRO A 56 -8.07 13.72 -3.11
C PRO A 56 -8.72 12.45 -3.69
N VAL A 57 -7.90 11.50 -4.16
CA VAL A 57 -8.39 10.24 -4.75
C VAL A 57 -8.98 9.35 -3.65
N LEU A 58 -8.31 9.24 -2.51
CA LEU A 58 -8.78 8.46 -1.35
C LEU A 58 -10.07 9.06 -0.77
N ASN A 59 -10.12 10.38 -0.60
CA ASN A 59 -11.32 11.08 -0.14
C ASN A 59 -12.51 10.88 -1.09
N ALA A 60 -12.27 10.84 -2.41
CA ALA A 60 -13.31 10.53 -3.40
C ALA A 60 -13.81 9.07 -3.32
N ASN A 61 -12.97 8.13 -2.87
CA ASN A 61 -13.33 6.73 -2.66
C ASN A 61 -13.94 6.47 -1.26
N GLY A 62 -14.26 7.51 -0.48
CA GLY A 62 -14.83 7.39 0.86
C GLY A 62 -13.81 7.10 1.97
N TRP A 63 -12.52 7.06 1.66
CA TRP A 63 -11.46 6.97 2.65
C TRP A 63 -11.12 8.36 3.17
N ALA A 64 -11.44 8.65 4.44
CA ALA A 64 -11.14 9.95 5.05
C ALA A 64 -9.66 10.05 5.44
N VAL A 65 -8.81 10.56 4.54
CA VAL A 65 -7.38 10.77 4.80
C VAL A 65 -7.08 12.27 4.78
N ASN A 66 -6.81 12.85 5.96
CA ASN A 66 -6.52 14.27 6.14
C ASN A 66 -5.02 14.59 6.05
N SER A 67 -4.31 13.98 5.11
CA SER A 67 -2.85 14.18 4.96
C SER A 67 -2.42 14.30 3.49
N LYS A 68 -1.27 14.95 3.27
CA LYS A 68 -0.62 15.04 1.95
C LYS A 68 0.13 13.74 1.66
N VAL A 69 -0.56 12.78 1.05
CA VAL A 69 -0.01 11.47 0.69
C VAL A 69 0.62 11.55 -0.71
N PHE A 70 1.89 11.92 -0.79
CA PHE A 70 2.60 11.94 -2.06
C PHE A 70 2.93 10.53 -2.56
N VAL A 71 2.77 10.30 -3.87
CA VAL A 71 3.13 9.02 -4.49
C VAL A 71 4.62 8.99 -4.81
N ASN A 72 5.37 8.18 -4.08
CA ASN A 72 6.75 7.82 -4.43
C ASN A 72 6.80 6.40 -5.02
N ILE A 73 7.85 6.04 -5.76
CA ILE A 73 8.07 4.69 -6.32
C ILE A 73 7.99 3.63 -5.22
N LEU A 74 8.66 3.87 -4.07
CA LEU A 74 8.64 2.95 -2.93
C LEU A 74 7.21 2.78 -2.37
N PHE A 75 6.45 3.87 -2.28
CA PHE A 75 5.07 3.83 -1.79
C PHE A 75 4.13 3.13 -2.79
N GLY A 76 4.28 3.42 -4.08
CA GLY A 76 3.59 2.72 -5.16
C GLY A 76 3.84 1.22 -5.13
N GLY A 77 5.09 0.80 -4.90
CA GLY A 77 5.45 -0.61 -4.73
C GLY A 77 4.80 -1.28 -3.51
N LYS A 78 4.52 -0.53 -2.43
CA LYS A 78 3.72 -1.04 -1.30
C LYS A 78 2.25 -1.19 -1.67
N LEU A 79 1.68 -0.24 -2.42
CA LEU A 79 0.29 -0.29 -2.89
C LEU A 79 0.04 -1.41 -3.91
N THR A 80 1.03 -1.75 -4.75
CA THR A 80 0.92 -2.82 -5.75
C THR A 80 1.45 -4.17 -5.26
N SER A 81 1.98 -4.23 -4.04
CA SER A 81 2.39 -5.51 -3.48
C SER A 81 1.18 -6.41 -3.28
N VAL A 82 1.29 -7.65 -3.77
CA VAL A 82 0.25 -8.65 -3.56
C VAL A 82 0.19 -8.96 -2.06
N ALA A 83 -0.97 -8.73 -1.45
CA ALA A 83 -1.19 -9.02 -0.05
C ALA A 83 -0.98 -10.53 0.20
N ARG A 84 0.02 -10.88 0.99
CA ARG A 84 0.20 -12.25 1.45
C ARG A 84 -0.71 -12.47 2.65
N TYR A 85 -1.51 -13.54 2.59
CA TYR A 85 -2.39 -13.92 3.68
C TYR A 85 -1.56 -14.20 4.95
N PRO A 86 -1.85 -13.53 6.09
CA PRO A 86 -1.12 -13.78 7.32
C PRO A 86 -1.45 -15.19 7.82
N LYS A 87 -0.48 -15.84 8.49
CA LYS A 87 -0.78 -17.06 9.23
C LYS A 87 -1.79 -16.71 10.31
N LEU A 88 -3.02 -17.19 10.18
CA LEU A 88 -4.05 -16.99 11.18
C LEU A 88 -3.60 -17.65 12.49
N ASN A 89 -3.55 -16.87 13.56
CA ASN A 89 -3.57 -17.44 14.90
C ASN A 89 -5.03 -17.63 15.29
N ILE A 90 -5.50 -18.88 15.32
CA ILE A 90 -6.89 -19.23 15.66
C ILE A 90 -7.18 -18.93 17.14
N SER A 91 -6.14 -18.85 17.97
CA SER A 91 -6.25 -18.41 19.36
C SER A 91 -6.40 -16.89 19.41
N ASP A 92 -7.64 -16.44 19.58
CA ASP A 92 -8.00 -15.04 19.78
C ASP A 92 -7.37 -14.48 21.09
N PRO A 93 -6.44 -13.51 21.01
CA PRO A 93 -5.84 -12.88 22.18
C PRO A 93 -6.85 -12.16 23.07
N TYR A 94 -7.99 -11.77 22.52
CA TYR A 94 -9.08 -11.07 23.20
C TYR A 94 -10.25 -11.98 23.55
N ALA A 95 -10.11 -13.30 23.37
CA ALA A 95 -11.12 -14.26 23.76
C ALA A 95 -11.47 -14.04 25.24
N ARG A 96 -12.77 -13.90 25.51
CA ARG A 96 -13.29 -13.65 26.86
C ARG A 96 -12.91 -14.84 27.74
N LYS A 97 -11.86 -14.68 28.55
CA LYS A 97 -11.38 -15.72 29.45
C LYS A 97 -12.52 -16.10 30.40
N THR A 98 -12.82 -17.38 30.51
CA THR A 98 -13.79 -17.84 31.50
C THR A 98 -13.31 -17.43 32.88
N PRO A 99 -14.14 -16.71 33.66
CA PRO A 99 -13.70 -16.20 34.95
C PRO A 99 -13.39 -17.38 35.87
N ALA A 100 -12.25 -17.31 36.57
CA ALA A 100 -11.69 -18.44 37.30
C ALA A 100 -12.69 -19.08 38.27
N TRP A 101 -13.56 -18.29 38.90
CA TRP A 101 -14.58 -18.78 39.82
C TRP A 101 -15.53 -19.83 39.20
N LYS A 102 -15.88 -19.72 37.92
CA LYS A 102 -16.71 -20.72 37.23
C LYS A 102 -15.99 -22.06 37.05
N LYS A 103 -14.66 -22.04 36.94
CA LYS A 103 -13.83 -23.27 36.88
C LYS A 103 -13.74 -23.94 38.24
N TRP A 104 -13.60 -23.15 39.30
CA TRP A 104 -13.48 -23.64 40.67
C TRP A 104 -14.82 -24.05 41.29
N LEU A 105 -15.94 -23.52 40.83
CA LEU A 105 -17.27 -23.84 41.33
C LEU A 105 -17.57 -25.35 41.26
N GLY A 106 -17.23 -26.00 40.14
CA GLY A 106 -17.42 -27.45 39.98
C GLY A 106 -16.60 -28.27 40.99
N TRP A 107 -15.36 -27.84 41.25
CA TRP A 107 -14.50 -28.47 42.26
C TRP A 107 -15.03 -28.29 43.69
N ILE A 108 -15.52 -27.09 44.02
CA ILE A 108 -16.11 -26.80 45.33
C ILE A 108 -17.35 -27.67 45.56
N VAL A 109 -18.23 -27.77 44.56
CA VAL A 109 -19.43 -28.62 44.62
C VAL A 109 -19.04 -30.10 44.78
N PHE A 110 -18.05 -30.58 44.03
CA PHE A 110 -17.56 -31.95 44.15
C PHE A 110 -17.04 -32.26 45.57
N VAL A 111 -16.20 -31.39 46.14
CA VAL A 111 -15.68 -31.56 47.51
C VAL A 111 -16.82 -31.53 48.54
N ALA A 112 -17.78 -30.63 48.39
CA ALA A 112 -18.93 -30.55 49.29
C ALA A 112 -19.77 -31.84 49.27
N ILE A 113 -19.99 -32.44 48.09
CA ILE A 113 -20.69 -33.73 47.96
C ILE A 113 -19.91 -34.84 48.63
N VAL A 114 -18.59 -34.93 48.41
CA VAL A 114 -17.74 -35.95 49.04
C VAL A 114 -17.78 -35.82 50.56
N LEU A 115 -17.67 -34.59 51.09
CA LEU A 115 -17.78 -34.35 52.53
C LEU A 115 -19.16 -34.73 53.09
N ALA A 116 -20.23 -34.43 52.37
CA ALA A 116 -21.58 -34.81 52.77
C ALA A 116 -21.78 -36.33 52.79
N VAL A 117 -21.25 -37.05 51.79
CA VAL A 117 -21.29 -38.52 51.74
C VAL A 117 -20.46 -39.14 52.86
N VAL A 118 -19.24 -38.64 53.08
CA VAL A 118 -18.38 -39.09 54.20
C VAL A 118 -19.06 -38.83 55.53
N TRP A 119 -19.64 -37.65 55.73
CA TRP A 119 -20.41 -37.31 56.93
C TRP A 119 -21.60 -38.26 57.11
N PHE A 120 -22.37 -38.53 56.06
CA PHE A 120 -23.52 -39.45 56.12
C PHE A 120 -23.09 -40.87 56.51
N ILE A 121 -22.05 -41.41 55.89
CA ILE A 121 -21.49 -42.73 56.21
C ILE A 121 -20.95 -42.77 57.66
N PHE A 122 -20.32 -41.69 58.12
CA PHE A 122 -19.77 -41.62 59.47
C PHE A 122 -20.86 -41.48 60.53
N CYS A 123 -21.93 -40.72 60.24
CA CYS A 123 -23.08 -40.52 61.11
C CYS A 123 -23.90 -41.81 61.26
N ASP A 124 -24.14 -42.54 60.16
CA ASP A 124 -24.83 -43.84 60.17
C ASP A 124 -24.07 -44.88 61.02
N ARG A 125 -22.73 -44.82 61.03
CA ARG A 125 -21.88 -45.68 61.87
C ARG A 125 -21.92 -45.35 63.36
N ILE A 126 -22.25 -44.12 63.74
CA ILE A 126 -22.33 -43.67 65.14
C ILE A 126 -23.66 -44.08 65.80
N TYR A 127 -24.77 -44.13 65.05
CA TYR A 127 -26.08 -44.54 65.58
C TYR A 127 -26.26 -46.05 65.75
N VAL A 128 -25.39 -46.88 65.16
CA VAL A 128 -25.44 -48.36 65.30
C VAL A 128 -24.65 -48.85 66.54
N PHE A 129 -23.87 -47.98 67.18
CA PHE A 129 -23.03 -48.31 68.35
C PHE A 129 -23.57 -47.77 69.70
N PHE A 130 -24.81 -47.28 69.73
CA PHE A 130 -25.52 -46.88 70.96
C PHE A 130 -26.86 -47.61 71.09
#